data_AF-A0A026VW80-F1
#
_entry.id   AF-A0A026VW80-F1
#
_cell.length_a   1.000
_cell.length_b   1.000
_cell.length_c   1.000
_cell.angle_alpha   90.00
_cell.angle_beta   90.00
_cell.angle_gamma   90.00
#
_symmetry.space_group_name_H-M   'P 1'
#
loop_
_entity.id
_entity.type
_entity.pdbx_description
1 polymer ?
#
loop_
_entity_poly.entity_id
_entity_poly.type
_entity_poly.pdbx_seq_one_letter_code
_entity_poly.pdbx_strand_id
1 'polypeptide(L)' 'MRQTSIVYKIVCQDCNSCYEGQTKRHLETRIKEHRNDVKKHVSDHSVVSKHRLLHNHEFD' A
#
# COMPACT_ATOMS: atom_id res chain seq x y z
N MET A 1 3.17 18.17 -4.27
CA MET A 1 2.42 18.74 -3.12
C MET A 1 2.59 17.80 -1.92
N ARG A 2 3.02 18.29 -0.75
CA ARG A 2 3.14 17.47 0.48
C ARG A 2 1.81 17.49 1.21
N GLN A 3 0.97 16.49 0.98
CA GLN A 3 -0.35 16.37 1.61
C GLN A 3 -0.27 15.39 2.79
N THR A 4 -0.81 15.81 3.93
CA THR A 4 -1.00 15.00 5.15
C THR A 4 -2.48 14.88 5.46
N SER A 5 -2.86 13.88 6.25
CA SER A 5 -4.25 13.65 6.69
C SER A 5 -5.24 13.46 5.54
N ILE A 6 -4.80 12.82 4.46
CA ILE A 6 -5.62 12.53 3.29
C ILE A 6 -6.10 11.08 3.29
N VAL A 7 -7.23 10.88 2.63
CA VAL A 7 -7.65 9.58 2.12
C VAL A 7 -7.07 9.42 0.73
N TYR A 8 -6.46 8.28 0.45
CA TYR A 8 -5.87 7.97 -0.85
C TYR A 8 -6.30 6.58 -1.30
N LYS A 9 -6.20 6.36 -2.61
CA LYS A 9 -6.52 5.12 -3.28
C LYS A 9 -5.32 4.68 -4.11
N ILE A 10 -4.94 3.42 -4.00
CA ILE A 10 -4.00 2.76 -4.91
C ILE A 10 -4.70 1.58 -5.58
N VAL A 11 -4.50 1.43 -6.89
CA VAL A 11 -5.18 0.44 -7.72
C VAL A 11 -4.22 -0.71 -8.00
N CYS A 12 -4.73 -1.93 -7.91
CA CYS A 12 -3.99 -3.11 -8.33
C CYS A 12 -3.92 -3.13 -9.86
N GLN A 13 -2.75 -3.37 -10.42
CA GLN A 13 -2.54 -3.39 -11.87
C GLN A 13 -2.99 -4.71 -12.50
N ASP A 14 -3.05 -5.78 -11.71
CA ASP A 14 -3.30 -7.14 -12.17
C ASP A 14 -4.76 -7.60 -11.92
N CYS A 15 -5.53 -6.87 -11.13
CA CYS A 15 -6.94 -7.19 -10.88
C CYS A 15 -7.78 -5.97 -10.51
N ASN A 16 -9.10 -6.14 -10.46
CA ASN A 16 -10.05 -5.05 -10.20
C ASN A 16 -10.14 -4.62 -8.72
N SER A 17 -9.08 -4.89 -7.95
CA SER A 17 -8.98 -4.53 -6.53
C SER A 17 -8.32 -3.18 -6.34
N CYS A 18 -8.69 -2.48 -5.29
CA CYS A 18 -8.03 -1.25 -4.88
C CYS A 18 -7.90 -1.20 -3.36
N TYR A 19 -6.86 -0.52 -2.88
CA TYR A 19 -6.67 -0.23 -1.47
C TYR A 19 -6.97 1.24 -1.23
N GLU A 20 -7.95 1.50 -0.38
CA GLU A 20 -8.33 2.83 0.05
C GLU A 20 -7.95 2.97 1.53
N GLY A 21 -7.13 3.98 1.84
CA GLY A 21 -6.58 4.16 3.17
C GLY A 21 -6.44 5.62 3.55
N GLN A 22 -6.51 5.91 4.83
CA GLN A 22 -6.18 7.24 5.36
C GLN A 22 -4.75 7.24 5.90
N THR A 23 -4.02 8.34 5.70
CA THR A 23 -2.70 8.53 6.29
C THR A 23 -2.52 9.91 6.90
N LYS A 24 -1.96 9.94 8.12
CA LYS A 24 -1.46 11.17 8.75
C LYS A 24 -0.06 11.54 8.27
N ARG A 25 0.65 10.62 7.61
CA ARG A 25 1.98 10.84 7.00
C ARG A 25 1.82 11.44 5.61
N HIS A 26 2.92 11.87 5.00
CA HIS A 26 2.93 12.17 3.58
C HIS A 26 2.58 10.92 2.77
N LEU A 27 1.78 11.10 1.71
CA LEU A 27 1.36 10.00 0.83
C LEU A 27 2.55 9.20 0.30
N GLU A 28 3.58 9.86 -0.23
CA GLU A 28 4.78 9.20 -0.76
C GLU A 28 5.48 8.34 0.31
N THR A 29 5.59 8.85 1.55
CA THR A 29 6.15 8.08 2.66
C THR A 29 5.32 6.84 2.93
N ARG A 30 3.99 6.98 2.96
CA ARG A 30 3.08 5.85 3.21
C ARG A 30 3.15 4.78 2.12
N ILE A 31 3.27 5.18 0.85
CA ILE A 31 3.43 4.26 -0.27
C ILE A 31 4.79 3.52 -0.16
N LYS A 32 5.87 4.23 0.18
CA LYS A 32 7.19 3.61 0.42
C LYS A 32 7.17 2.61 1.59
N GLU A 33 6.43 2.91 2.65
CA GLU A 33 6.22 1.97 3.77
C GLU A 33 5.57 0.68 3.28
N HIS A 34 4.43 0.75 2.57
CA HIS A 34 3.75 -0.43 2.03
C HIS A 34 4.64 -1.25 1.07
N ARG A 35 5.48 -0.59 0.28
CA ARG A 35 6.44 -1.27 -0.60
C ARG A 35 7.53 -1.99 0.19
N ASN A 36 7.99 -1.42 1.30
CA ASN A 36 9.01 -2.01 2.17
C ASN A 36 8.45 -3.03 3.17
N ASP A 37 7.15 -3.00 3.47
CA ASP A 37 6.48 -3.92 4.40
C ASP A 37 6.66 -5.39 3.99
N VAL A 38 6.83 -5.69 2.70
CA VAL A 38 7.12 -7.06 2.21
C VAL A 38 8.40 -7.66 2.81
N LYS A 39 9.32 -6.82 3.29
CA LYS A 39 10.58 -7.24 3.94
C LYS A 39 10.41 -7.51 5.44
N LYS A 40 9.29 -7.12 6.05
CA LYS A 40 8.98 -7.36 7.46
C LYS A 40 8.49 -8.79 7.66
N HIS A 41 8.30 -9.18 8.92
CA HIS A 41 7.65 -10.45 9.25
C HIS A 41 6.22 -10.48 8.69
N VAL A 42 5.74 -11.65 8.28
CA VAL A 42 4.44 -11.82 7.60
C VAL A 42 3.24 -11.33 8.43
N SER A 43 3.36 -11.36 9.76
CA SER A 43 2.35 -10.81 10.68
C SER A 43 2.15 -9.30 10.50
N ASP A 44 3.23 -8.60 10.14
CA ASP A 44 3.29 -7.13 10.10
C ASP A 44 3.01 -6.59 8.69
N HIS A 45 2.78 -7.48 7.72
CA HIS A 45 2.45 -7.08 6.36
C HIS A 45 1.10 -6.36 6.32
N SER A 46 1.10 -5.19 5.69
CA SER A 46 -0.12 -4.49 5.33
C SER A 46 -0.99 -5.34 4.39
N VAL A 47 -2.28 -4.97 4.26
CA VAL A 47 -3.18 -5.59 3.28
C VAL A 47 -2.62 -5.48 1.86
N VAL A 48 -1.98 -4.37 1.54
CA VAL A 48 -1.32 -4.14 0.23
C VAL A 48 -0.21 -5.16 0.02
N SER A 49 0.71 -5.29 0.99
CA SER A 49 1.84 -6.22 0.91
C SER A 49 1.38 -7.67 0.87
N LYS A 50 0.35 -8.04 1.66
CA LYS A 50 -0.26 -9.38 1.63
C LYS A 50 -0.86 -9.69 0.27
N HIS A 51 -1.62 -8.75 -0.31
CA HIS A 51 -2.22 -8.93 -1.63
C HIS A 51 -1.14 -9.13 -2.70
N ARG A 52 -0.09 -8.30 -2.68
CA ARG A 52 1.06 -8.42 -3.60
C ARG A 52 1.71 -9.80 -3.51
N LEU A 53 1.99 -10.28 -2.30
CA LEU A 53 2.69 -11.55 -2.09
C LEU A 53 1.82 -12.79 -2.36
N LEU A 54 0.55 -12.76 -1.97
CA LEU A 54 -0.36 -13.90 -2.14
C LEU A 54 -0.77 -14.13 -3.59
N HIS A 55 -0.94 -13.04 -4.34
CA HIS A 55 -1.42 -13.10 -5.72
C HIS A 55 -0.33 -12.79 -6.75
N ASN A 56 0.88 -12.43 -6.32
CA ASN A 56 1.96 -11.93 -7.18
C ASN A 56 1.51 -10.75 -8.05
N HIS A 57 0.80 -9.81 -7.43
CA HIS A 57 0.26 -8.60 -8.05
C HIS A 57 1.07 -7.36 -7.67
N GLU A 58 0.95 -6.29 -8.45
CA GLU A 58 1.54 -4.99 -8.18
C GLU A 58 0.49 -3.88 -8.03
N PHE A 59 0.82 -2.86 -7.24
CA PHE A 59 0.02 -1.64 -7.06
C PHE A 59 0.77 -0.43 -7.62
N ASP A 60 0.00 0.52 -8.14
CA ASP A 60 0.47 1.86 -8.54
C ASP A 60 1.04 2.64 -7.34
#